data_AF-A0A961GEB8-F1
#
_entry.id   AF-A0A961GEB8-F1
#
_cell.length_a   1.000
_cell.length_b   1.000
_cell.length_c   1.000
_cell.angle_alpha   90.00
_cell.angle_beta   90.00
_cell.angle_gamma   90.00
#
_symmetry.space_group_name_H-M   'P 1'
#
loop_
_entity.id
_entity.type
_entity.pdbx_description
1 polymer ?
#
loop_
_entity_poly.entity_id
_entity_poly.type
_entity_poly.pdbx_seq_one_letter_code
_entity_poly.pdbx_strand_id
1 'polypeptide(L)' 'VDEAVVEDVTHKLEMWERLRFNVIIKGDDWKGTDKGDKLESDFAEVGVEVAYLPYTKRTSSTMLRRILERSLDGF' A
#
# COMPACT_ATOMS: atom_id res chain seq x y z
N VAL A 1 2.39 -15.44 -1.49
CA VAL A 1 1.41 -14.94 -0.51
C VAL A 1 0.91 -16.16 0.22
N ASP A 2 1.07 -16.15 1.53
CA ASP A 2 0.74 -17.29 2.41
C ASP A 2 -0.63 -17.10 3.08
N GLU A 3 -1.05 -15.84 3.29
CA GLU A 3 -2.35 -15.48 3.85
C GLU A 3 -2.89 -14.18 3.23
N ALA A 4 -4.21 -14.07 3.11
CA ALA A 4 -4.90 -12.86 2.71
C ALA A 4 -5.99 -12.52 3.75
N VAL A 5 -5.85 -11.37 4.39
CA VAL A 5 -6.77 -10.90 5.44
C VAL A 5 -7.42 -9.60 4.96
N VAL A 6 -8.73 -9.50 5.13
CA VAL A 6 -9.46 -8.26 4.83
C VAL A 6 -9.09 -7.22 5.87
N GLU A 7 -8.70 -6.03 5.40
CA GLU A 7 -8.57 -4.86 6.24
C GLU A 7 -9.91 -4.14 6.30
N ASP A 8 -10.68 -4.39 7.36
CA ASP A 8 -12.01 -3.84 7.62
C ASP A 8 -11.99 -2.70 8.65
N VAL A 9 -10.80 -2.24 9.01
CA VAL A 9 -10.54 -1.19 10.00
C VAL A 9 -9.97 0.06 9.35
N THR A 10 -10.19 1.19 9.99
CA THR A 10 -9.67 2.48 9.52
C THR A 10 -8.20 2.66 9.89
N HIS A 11 -7.80 2.21 11.09
CA HIS A 11 -6.45 2.44 11.61
C HIS A 11 -5.56 1.20 11.44
N LYS A 12 -4.38 1.41 10.85
CA LYS A 12 -3.40 0.36 10.55
C LYS A 12 -2.88 -0.36 11.79
N LEU A 13 -2.88 0.31 12.95
CA LEU A 13 -2.49 -0.29 14.23
C LEU A 13 -3.46 -1.39 14.69
N GLU A 14 -4.75 -1.27 14.40
CA GLU A 14 -5.73 -2.32 14.73
C GLU A 14 -5.41 -3.62 13.97
N MET A 15 -4.92 -3.54 12.73
CA MET A 15 -4.43 -4.71 12.00
C MET A 15 -3.17 -5.30 12.61
N TRP A 16 -2.28 -4.46 13.13
CA TRP A 16 -1.09 -4.95 13.84
C TRP A 16 -1.46 -5.65 15.15
N GLU A 17 -2.45 -5.18 15.90
CA GLU A 17 -2.89 -5.88 17.11
C GLU A 17 -3.36 -7.31 16.83
N ARG A 18 -4.02 -7.51 15.68
CA ARG A 18 -4.54 -8.81 15.21
C ARG A 18 -3.43 -9.72 14.66
N LEU A 19 -2.51 -9.17 13.85
CA LEU A 19 -1.56 -9.97 13.07
C LEU A 19 -0.14 -9.98 13.62
N ARG A 20 0.23 -8.98 14.43
CA ARG A 20 1.55 -8.82 15.06
C ARG A 20 2.74 -8.92 14.10
N PHE A 21 2.60 -8.33 12.90
CA PHE A 21 3.70 -8.25 11.95
C PHE A 21 4.82 -7.32 12.44
N ASN A 22 6.04 -7.55 11.98
CA ASN A 22 7.21 -6.73 12.32
C ASN A 22 7.56 -5.69 11.26
N VAL A 23 7.13 -5.89 10.01
CA VAL A 23 7.42 -5.02 8.88
C VAL A 23 6.16 -4.82 8.05
N ILE A 24 5.86 -3.57 7.69
CA ILE A 24 4.85 -3.22 6.69
C ILE A 24 5.54 -2.70 5.44
N ILE A 25 5.18 -3.26 4.28
CA ILE A 25 5.76 -2.87 2.99
C ILE A 25 4.82 -1.91 2.26
N LYS A 26 5.36 -0.79 1.77
CA LYS A 26 4.69 0.18 0.92
C LYS A 26 5.49 0.48 -0.35
N GLY A 27 4.84 1.07 -1.34
CA GLY A 27 5.55 1.69 -2.46
C GLY A 27 6.27 2.96 -2.00
N ASP A 28 7.40 3.28 -2.62
CA ASP A 28 8.19 4.49 -2.35
C ASP A 28 7.43 5.79 -2.63
N ASP A 29 6.29 5.72 -3.32
CA ASP A 29 5.34 6.82 -3.51
C ASP A 29 4.70 7.32 -2.21
N TRP A 30 4.78 6.54 -1.12
CA TRP A 30 4.33 6.97 0.22
C TRP A 30 5.40 7.73 1.00
N LYS A 31 6.68 7.54 0.67
CA LYS A 31 7.79 8.05 1.47
C LYS A 31 7.86 9.59 1.42
N GLY A 32 7.94 10.23 2.59
CA GLY A 32 8.00 11.70 2.71
C GLY A 32 6.68 12.40 2.40
N THR A 33 5.56 11.67 2.41
CA THR A 33 4.20 12.25 2.38
C THR A 33 3.65 12.28 3.79
N ASP A 34 2.72 13.19 4.11
CA ASP A 34 2.07 13.24 5.43
C ASP A 34 1.48 11.88 5.87
N LYS A 35 0.98 11.09 4.91
CA LYS A 35 0.45 9.74 5.16
C LYS A 35 1.55 8.74 5.48
N GLY A 36 2.68 8.80 4.79
CA GLY A 36 3.85 7.96 5.04
C GLY A 36 4.47 8.29 6.39
N ASP A 37 4.71 9.58 6.66
CA ASP A 37 5.32 10.06 7.90
C ASP A 37 4.46 9.70 9.11
N LYS A 38 3.12 9.83 8.99
CA LYS A 38 2.20 9.35 10.03
C LYS A 38 2.27 7.83 10.22
N LEU A 39 2.34 7.07 9.13
CA LEU A 39 2.43 5.61 9.19
C LEU A 39 3.72 5.17 9.91
N GLU A 40 4.85 5.80 9.59
CA GLU A 40 6.14 5.58 10.24
C GLU A 40 6.08 5.91 11.73
N SER A 41 5.51 7.07 12.09
CA SER A 41 5.36 7.47 13.48
C SER A 41 4.50 6.48 14.27
N ASP A 42 3.30 6.16 13.75
CA ASP A 42 2.34 5.28 14.43
C ASP A 42 2.97 3.88 14.65
N PHE A 43 3.71 3.34 13.67
CA PHE A 43 4.31 2.01 13.77
C PHE A 43 5.62 1.96 14.56
N ALA A 44 6.38 3.06 14.63
CA ALA A 44 7.57 3.14 15.46
C ALA A 44 7.24 2.94 16.95
N GLU A 45 6.07 3.39 17.41
CA GLU A 45 5.60 3.22 18.79
C GLU A 45 5.46 1.75 19.20
N VAL A 46 5.28 0.86 18.24
CA VAL A 46 5.09 -0.59 18.45
C VAL A 46 6.23 -1.43 17.90
N GLY A 47 7.34 -0.80 17.50
CA GLY A 47 8.54 -1.47 17.01
C GLY A 47 8.39 -2.10 15.63
N VAL A 48 7.48 -1.57 14.81
CA VAL A 48 7.27 -2.04 13.42
C VAL A 48 8.02 -1.16 12.43
N GLU A 49 8.73 -1.79 11.50
CA GLU A 49 9.43 -1.10 10.41
C GLU A 49 8.50 -0.83 9.22
N VAL A 50 8.56 0.37 8.65
CA VAL A 50 7.97 0.67 7.35
C VAL A 50 9.04 0.54 6.27
N ALA A 51 8.96 -0.52 5.46
CA ALA A 51 9.88 -0.75 4.35
C ALA A 51 9.27 -0.27 3.03
N TYR A 52 10.06 0.42 2.22
CA TYR A 52 9.63 0.94 0.92
C TYR A 52 10.25 0.15 -0.23
N LEU A 53 9.42 -0.23 -1.20
CA LEU A 53 9.85 -0.80 -2.47
C LEU A 53 9.64 0.20 -3.61
N PRO A 54 10.55 0.26 -4.61
CA PRO A 54 10.38 1.14 -5.76
C PRO A 54 9.04 0.90 -6.47
N TYR A 55 8.25 1.96 -6.66
CA TYR A 55 6.98 1.86 -7.34
C TYR A 55 7.19 1.45 -8.80
N THR A 56 6.51 0.38 -9.23
CA THR A 56 6.63 -0.14 -10.59
C THR A 56 5.86 0.72 -11.58
N LYS A 57 6.53 1.69 -12.19
CA LYS A 57 5.91 2.65 -13.13
C LYS A 57 5.49 2.04 -14.48
N ARG A 58 5.87 0.80 -14.78
CA ARG A 58 5.67 0.20 -16.12
C ARG A 58 4.22 -0.16 -16.42
N THR A 59 3.46 -0.60 -15.42
CA THR A 59 2.07 -1.03 -15.60
C THR A 59 1.23 -0.44 -14.48
N SER A 60 0.21 0.33 -14.83
CA SER A 60 -0.75 0.86 -13.86
C SER A 60 -2.17 0.56 -14.33
N SER A 61 -3.09 0.39 -13.38
CA SER A 61 -4.51 0.18 -13.70
C SER A 61 -5.10 1.37 -14.47
N THR A 62 -4.60 2.58 -14.24
CA THR A 62 -4.97 3.78 -15.02
C THR A 62 -4.53 3.65 -16.48
N MET A 63 -3.29 3.20 -16.73
CA MET A 63 -2.82 2.93 -18.09
C MET A 63 -3.66 1.84 -18.76
N LEU A 64 -3.89 0.72 -18.07
CA LEU A 64 -4.68 -0.39 -18.60
C LEU A 64 -6.11 0.04 -18.93
N ARG A 65 -6.78 0.79 -18.04
CA ARG A 65 -8.14 1.32 -18.29
C ARG A 65 -8.18 2.21 -19.54
N ARG A 66 -7.23 3.12 -19.71
CA ARG A 66 -7.16 3.99 -20.91
C ARG A 66 -6.97 3.20 -22.20
N ILE A 67 -6.20 2.11 -22.16
CA ILE A 67 -6.01 1.23 -23.31
C ILE A 67 -7.32 0.49 -23.62
N LEU A 68 -7.99 -0.06 -22.59
CA LEU A 68 -9.26 -0.75 -22.74
C LEU A 68 -10.36 0.17 -23.29
N GLU A 69 -10.49 1.39 -22.76
CA GLU A 69 -11.42 2.41 -23.26
C GLU A 69 -11.18 2.68 -24.75
N ARG A 70 -9.93 2.97 -25.15
CA ARG A 70 -9.57 3.18 -26.56
C ARG A 70 -9.87 1.99 -27.46
N SER A 71 -9.69 0.77 -26.97
CA SER A 71 -9.95 -0.45 -27.74
C SER A 71 -11.44 -0.75 -27.88
N LEU A 72 -12.28 -0.30 -26.94
CA LEU A 72 -13.73 -0.47 -26.97
C LEU A 72 -14.44 0.65 -27.75
N ASP A 73 -13.94 1.89 -27.69
CA ASP A 73 -14.46 3.04 -28.45
C ASP A 73 -14.23 2.90 -29.97
N GLY A 74 -13.40 1.95 -30.40
CA GLY A 74 -13.13 1.63 -31.80
C GLY A 74 -14.09 0.62 -32.44
N PHE A 75 -15.17 0.22 -31.75
CA PHE A 75 -16.24 -0.65 -32.24
C PHE A 75 -17.54 0.12 -32.47
#